data_AF-A2YQW8-F1
#
_entry.id   AF-A2YQW8-F1
#
_cell.length_a   1.000
_cell.length_b   1.000
_cell.length_c   1.000
_cell.angle_alpha   90.00
_cell.angle_beta   90.00
_cell.angle_gamma   90.00
#
_symmetry.space_group_name_H-M   'P 1'
#
loop_
_entity.id
_entity.type
_entity.pdbx_description
1 polymer ?
#
loop_
_entity_poly.entity_id
_entity_poly.type
_entity_poly.pdbx_seq_one_letter_code
_entity_poly.pdbx_strand_id
1 'polypeptide(L)' 'MSPASGTYVLDVHGFSGLRRQHCGGGGCIVSPTFTVAGLEWAIRYHPEGDADEVTDDVAVFVVLRNYSGIRV' A
#
# COMPACT_ATOMS: atom_id res chain seq x y z
N MET A 1 7.36 -22.64 -8.39
CA MET A 1 8.23 -21.53 -7.95
C MET A 1 7.54 -20.24 -8.31
N SER A 2 7.35 -19.33 -7.35
CA SER A 2 6.85 -17.98 -7.66
C SER A 2 7.96 -17.19 -8.36
N PRO A 3 7.62 -16.34 -9.35
CA PRO A 3 8.62 -15.57 -10.07
C PRO A 3 9.34 -14.59 -9.13
N ALA A 4 10.64 -14.36 -9.39
CA ALA A 4 11.48 -13.46 -8.60
C ALA A 4 11.08 -11.98 -8.75
N SER A 5 10.31 -11.66 -9.78
CA SER A 5 9.75 -10.33 -10.03
C SER A 5 8.29 -10.45 -10.46
N GLY A 6 7.55 -9.36 -10.34
CA GLY A 6 6.15 -9.28 -10.75
C GLY A 6 5.67 -7.83 -10.73
N THR A 7 4.53 -7.59 -11.37
CA THR A 7 3.91 -6.28 -11.46
C THR A 7 2.51 -6.34 -10.85
N TYR A 8 2.20 -5.36 -10.02
CA TYR A 8 0.85 -5.13 -9.50
C TYR A 8 0.48 -3.68 -9.78
N VAL A 9 -0.75 -3.46 -10.25
CA VAL A 9 -1.29 -2.13 -10.57
C VAL A 9 -2.43 -1.85 -9.60
N LEU A 10 -2.34 -0.72 -8.90
CA LEU A 10 -3.43 -0.17 -8.11
C LEU A 10 -4.07 0.98 -8.88
N ASP A 11 -5.24 0.73 -9.46
CA ASP A 11 -6.02 1.76 -10.14
C ASP A 11 -6.83 2.58 -9.12
N VAL A 12 -6.49 3.87 -9.00
CA VAL A 12 -7.19 4.80 -8.10
C VAL A 12 -8.20 5.62 -8.89
N HIS A 13 -9.48 5.36 -8.66
CA HIS A 13 -10.58 6.12 -9.27
C HIS A 13 -11.15 7.15 -8.29
N GLY A 14 -11.62 8.28 -8.82
CA GLY A 14 -12.36 9.27 -8.02
C GLY A 14 -11.53 9.90 -6.90
N PHE A 15 -10.26 10.24 -7.19
CA PHE A 15 -9.27 10.71 -6.21
C PHE A 15 -9.83 11.72 -5.20
N SER A 16 -10.50 12.80 -5.63
CA SER A 16 -11.02 13.82 -4.71
C SER A 16 -12.04 13.29 -3.69
N GLY A 17 -12.87 12.32 -4.09
CA GLY A 17 -13.85 11.70 -3.19
C GLY A 17 -13.19 10.72 -2.24
N LEU A 18 -12.29 9.90 -2.78
CA LEU A 18 -11.50 8.91 -2.04
C LEU A 18 -10.60 9.59 -0.99
N ARG A 19 -9.95 10.69 -1.37
CA ARG A 19 -9.18 11.56 -0.48
C ARG A 19 -10.05 12.09 0.67
N ARG A 20 -11.21 12.68 0.36
CA ARG A 20 -12.15 13.17 1.38
C ARG A 20 -12.64 12.09 2.35
N GLN A 21 -12.88 10.88 1.86
CA GLN A 21 -13.42 9.77 2.66
C GLN A 21 -12.37 9.11 3.57
N HIS A 22 -11.13 8.98 3.09
CA HIS A 22 -10.10 8.17 3.75
C HIS A 22 -9.01 8.99 4.43
N CYS A 23 -8.97 10.31 4.23
CA CYS A 23 -7.86 11.15 4.74
C CYS A 23 -8.23 12.07 5.89
N GLY A 24 -9.38 11.86 6.53
CA GLY A 24 -9.62 12.44 7.85
C GLY A 24 -8.67 11.80 8.87
N GLY A 25 -7.66 12.54 9.33
CA GLY A 25 -6.78 12.11 10.43
C GLY A 25 -5.63 11.17 10.06
N GLY A 26 -5.03 11.31 8.87
CA GLY A 26 -3.85 10.53 8.47
C GLY A 26 -4.15 9.10 8.00
N GLY A 27 -5.37 8.85 7.54
CA GLY A 27 -5.78 7.55 7.04
C GLY A 27 -5.11 7.17 5.71
N CYS A 28 -5.19 5.88 5.38
CA CYS A 28 -4.61 5.31 4.16
C CYS A 28 -5.53 4.26 3.54
N ILE A 29 -5.24 3.94 2.28
CA ILE A 29 -5.91 2.86 1.53
C ILE A 29 -4.92 1.72 1.37
N VAL A 30 -5.38 0.51 1.67
CA VAL A 30 -4.58 -0.70 1.55
C VAL A 30 -5.13 -1.53 0.40
N SER A 31 -4.27 -1.91 -0.54
CA SER A 31 -4.65 -2.79 -1.65
C SER A 31 -4.95 -4.21 -1.16
N PRO A 32 -5.66 -5.02 -1.96
CA PRO A 32 -5.59 -6.48 -1.85
C PRO A 32 -4.13 -6.97 -1.85
N THR A 33 -3.91 -8.15 -1.27
CA THR A 33 -2.59 -8.79 -1.28
C THR A 33 -2.25 -9.33 -2.66
N PHE A 34 -0.97 -9.33 -3.00
CA PHE A 34 -0.43 -9.93 -4.21
C PHE A 34 0.90 -10.67 -3.92
N THR A 35 1.17 -11.74 -4.66
CA THR A 35 2.33 -12.61 -4.43
C THR A 35 3.46 -12.32 -5.42
N VAL A 36 4.64 -11.96 -4.92
CA VAL A 36 5.89 -11.83 -5.70
C VAL A 36 7.03 -12.44 -4.91
N ALA A 37 7.90 -13.20 -5.57
CA ALA A 37 9.01 -13.92 -4.94
C ALA A 37 8.59 -14.84 -3.77
N GLY A 38 7.34 -15.34 -3.78
CA GLY A 38 6.81 -16.22 -2.72
C GLY A 38 6.39 -15.48 -1.45
N LEU A 39 6.40 -14.15 -1.48
CA LEU A 39 6.02 -13.27 -0.37
C LEU A 39 4.69 -12.59 -0.68
N GLU A 40 3.89 -12.35 0.36
CA GLU A 40 2.61 -11.64 0.26
C GLU A 40 2.79 -10.15 0.55
N TRP A 41 2.62 -9.34 -0.48
CA TRP A 41 2.77 -7.89 -0.45
C TRP A 41 1.41 -7.19 -0.53
N ALA A 42 1.35 -5.94 -0.11
CA ALA A 42 0.27 -5.00 -0.40
C ALA A 42 0.84 -3.60 -0.62
N ILE A 43 0.08 -2.73 -1.29
CA ILE A 43 0.37 -1.30 -1.38
C ILE A 43 -0.41 -0.59 -0.27
N ARG A 44 0.27 0.28 0.47
CA ARG A 44 -0.34 1.27 1.35
C ARG A 44 -0.22 2.64 0.70
N TYR A 45 -1.36 3.23 0.37
CA TYR A 45 -1.49 4.49 -0.34
C TYR A 45 -2.02 5.57 0.59
N HIS A 46 -1.26 6.65 0.75
CA HIS A 46 -1.62 7.80 1.58
C HIS A 46 -1.87 9.03 0.68
N PRO A 47 -3.15 9.42 0.48
CA PRO A 47 -3.48 10.50 -0.44
C PRO A 47 -3.11 11.90 0.03
N GLU A 48 -2.84 12.10 1.32
CA GLU A 48 -2.41 13.39 1.93
C GLU A 48 -0.99 13.28 2.52
N GLY A 49 -0.15 12.40 1.97
CA GLY A 49 1.22 12.21 2.43
C GLY A 49 1.33 11.31 3.67
N ASP A 50 2.57 11.09 4.11
CA ASP A 50 2.86 10.32 5.32
C ASP A 50 2.69 11.18 6.56
N ALA A 51 2.21 10.60 7.67
CA ALA A 51 1.87 11.37 8.86
C ALA A 51 3.07 12.07 9.52
N ASP A 52 4.28 11.56 9.27
CA ASP A 52 5.53 12.09 9.81
C ASP A 52 6.14 13.20 8.94
N GLU A 53 5.57 13.47 7.75
CA GLU A 53 6.04 14.50 6.83
C GLU A 53 4.87 15.42 6.40
N VAL A 54 4.93 16.71 6.75
CA VAL A 54 3.94 17.68 6.25
C VAL A 54 4.33 18.08 4.83
N THR A 55 3.80 17.36 3.86
CA THR A 55 4.04 17.60 2.43
C THR A 55 2.72 17.62 1.67
N ASP A 56 2.66 18.40 0.57
CA ASP A 56 1.53 18.37 -0.39
C ASP A 56 1.67 17.20 -1.38
N ASP A 57 2.34 16.13 -0.95
CA ASP A 57 2.67 14.96 -1.76
C ASP A 57 1.75 13.78 -1.42
N VAL A 58 1.86 12.75 -2.26
CA VAL A 58 1.25 11.44 -2.01
C VAL A 58 2.34 10.48 -1.58
N ALA A 59 2.10 9.69 -0.52
CA ALA A 59 3.03 8.65 -0.10
C ALA A 59 2.52 7.25 -0.48
N VAL A 60 3.43 6.41 -1.00
CA VAL A 60 3.14 5.04 -1.43
C VAL A 60 4.18 4.10 -0.85
N PHE A 61 3.72 3.10 -0.11
CA PHE A 61 4.58 2.08 0.49
C PHE A 61 4.22 0.69 -0.03
N VAL A 62 5.24 -0.12 -0.33
CA VAL A 62 5.06 -1.56 -0.51
C VAL A 62 5.30 -2.22 0.85
N VAL A 63 4.29 -2.90 1.37
CA VAL A 63 4.32 -3.52 2.70
C VAL A 63 4.19 -5.02 2.59
N LEU A 64 4.95 -5.74 3.41
CA LEU A 64 4.81 -7.18 3.54
C LEU A 64 3.69 -7.49 4.53
N ARG A 65 2.74 -8.35 4.16
CA ARG A 65 1.54 -8.63 4.96
C ARG A 65 1.65 -9.91 5.78
N ASN A 66 2.41 -10.89 5.30
CA ASN A 66 2.74 -12.11 6.04
C ASN A 66 4.20 -12.51 5.80
N TYR A 67 5.02 -12.46 6.85
CA TYR A 67 6.17 -13.35 6.98
C TYR A 67 5.67 -14.64 7.62
N SER A 68 5.53 -15.72 6.87
CA SER A 68 5.41 -17.09 7.42
C SER A 68 6.78 -17.67 7.79
N GLY A 69 7.73 -16.81 8.17
CA GLY A 69 9.01 -17.24 8.71
C GLY A 69 8.77 -17.99 10.01
N ILE A 70 9.03 -19.29 10.00
CA ILE A 70 9.01 -20.18 11.15
C ILE A 70 9.58 -19.44 12.37
N ARG A 71 8.76 -19.25 13.41
CA ARG A 71 9.27 -18.99 14.74
C ARG A 71 9.88 -20.30 15.23
N VAL A 72 11.19 -20.41 15.12
CA VAL A 72 11.99 -21.41 15.85
C VAL A 72 12.08 -20.96 17.30
#